data_AF-A0A8H7H656-F1
#
_entry.id   AF-A0A8H7H656-F1
#
_cell.length_a   1.000
_cell.length_b   1.000
_cell.length_c   1.000
_cell.angle_alpha   90.00
_cell.angle_beta   90.00
_cell.angle_gamma   90.00
#
_symmetry.space_group_name_H-M   'P 1'
#
loop_
_entity.id
_entity.type
_entity.pdbx_description
1 polymer ?
#
loop_
_entity_poly.entity_id
_entity_poly.type
_entity_poly.pdbx_seq_one_letter_code
_entity_poly.pdbx_strand_id
1 'polypeptide(L)'
;MLVNMTGKKKGWKEIDLLQEHMNYWIKVIYKARGPNATWKWLAEILPCISTLRELASQVNASLAPRNSNHHTTPNLQADLEALTKSLAKSKVHECDPTRCLDKTLQAKDALSLGLQSLAAHNSPIKEFNRDRFGARNTASYASRPSNDGDEREAETSKDADMTESQIQDLSDVVVDNGDGEEEDPFDFD
;
A
#
# COMPACT_ATOMS: atom_id res chain seq x y z
N MET A 1 -20.96 -30.89 22.04
CA MET A 1 -19.87 -31.86 21.79
C MET A 1 -18.55 -31.09 21.92
N LEU A 2 -17.59 -31.64 22.66
CA LEU A 2 -16.29 -30.99 22.86
C LEU A 2 -15.22 -31.67 21.99
N VAL A 3 -14.33 -30.88 21.41
CA VAL A 3 -13.21 -31.31 20.58
C VAL A 3 -11.90 -30.72 21.11
N ASN A 4 -10.82 -31.48 21.02
CA ASN A 4 -9.50 -31.04 21.42
C ASN A 4 -8.50 -31.30 20.29
N MET A 5 -8.16 -30.26 19.54
CA MET A 5 -7.19 -30.33 18.44
C MET A 5 -5.75 -30.04 18.89
N THR A 6 -5.56 -29.51 20.10
CA THR A 6 -4.24 -29.12 20.63
C THR A 6 -3.57 -30.27 21.38
N GLY A 7 -4.31 -31.30 21.78
CA GLY A 7 -3.82 -32.41 22.62
C GLY A 7 -3.54 -32.00 24.08
N LYS A 8 -3.74 -30.73 24.44
CA LYS A 8 -3.49 -30.20 25.80
C LYS A 8 -4.64 -30.59 26.74
N LYS A 9 -4.34 -30.90 28.01
CA LYS A 9 -5.32 -31.39 29.01
C LYS A 9 -6.50 -30.43 29.26
N LYS A 10 -6.30 -29.12 29.07
CA LYS A 10 -7.33 -28.06 29.21
C LYS A 10 -7.76 -27.47 27.85
N GLY A 11 -7.41 -28.10 26.73
CA GLY A 11 -7.67 -27.57 25.38
C GLY A 11 -9.01 -27.95 24.77
N TRP A 12 -9.99 -28.35 25.59
CA TRP A 12 -11.31 -28.76 25.12
C TRP A 12 -12.13 -27.53 24.73
N LYS A 13 -12.63 -27.53 23.50
CA LYS A 13 -13.46 -26.45 22.96
C LYS A 13 -14.74 -27.01 22.36
N GLU A 14 -15.75 -26.16 22.27
CA GLU A 14 -16.98 -26.50 21.59
C GLU A 14 -16.76 -26.71 20.10
N ILE A 15 -17.47 -27.65 19.50
CA ILE A 15 -17.32 -27.92 18.07
C ILE A 15 -17.84 -26.78 17.19
N ASP A 16 -18.84 -26.04 17.67
CA ASP A 16 -19.38 -24.89 16.96
C ASP A 16 -18.33 -23.81 16.80
N LEU A 17 -17.61 -23.50 17.89
CA LEU A 17 -16.46 -22.58 17.87
C LEU A 17 -15.36 -23.02 16.89
N LEU A 18 -15.10 -24.33 16.77
CA LEU A 18 -14.16 -24.84 15.77
C LEU A 18 -14.66 -24.59 14.34
N GLN A 19 -15.96 -24.79 14.10
CA GLN A 19 -16.57 -24.54 12.81
C GLN A 19 -16.55 -23.04 12.46
N GLU A 20 -16.80 -22.17 13.43
CA GLU A 20 -16.69 -20.71 13.28
C GLU A 20 -15.27 -20.28 12.90
N HIS A 21 -14.24 -20.80 13.58
CA HIS A 21 -12.86 -20.47 13.25
C HIS A 21 -12.47 -21.00 11.87
N MET A 22 -12.90 -22.21 11.52
CA MET A 22 -12.69 -22.75 10.17
C MET A 22 -13.32 -21.84 9.11
N ASN A 23 -14.55 -21.36 9.35
CA ASN A 23 -15.22 -20.39 8.49
C ASN A 23 -14.47 -19.07 8.37
N TYR A 24 -13.91 -18.57 9.47
CA TYR A 24 -13.08 -17.36 9.48
C TYR A 24 -11.85 -17.52 8.57
N TRP A 25 -11.08 -18.60 8.72
CA TRP A 25 -9.88 -18.83 7.90
C TRP A 25 -10.18 -18.94 6.41
N ILE A 26 -11.26 -19.62 6.06
CA ILE A 26 -11.68 -19.77 4.66
C ILE A 26 -12.05 -18.40 4.07
N LYS A 27 -12.79 -17.58 4.82
CA LYS A 27 -13.34 -16.32 4.32
C LYS A 27 -12.32 -15.18 4.32
N VAL A 28 -11.41 -15.16 5.29
CA VAL A 28 -10.53 -14.01 5.55
C VAL A 28 -9.10 -14.29 5.09
N ILE A 29 -8.50 -15.38 5.55
CA ILE A 29 -7.05 -15.63 5.36
C ILE A 29 -6.79 -16.29 4.02
N TYR A 30 -7.44 -17.43 3.76
CA TYR A 30 -7.11 -18.26 2.63
C TYR A 30 -7.91 -17.93 1.37
N LYS A 31 -8.96 -17.11 1.43
CA LYS A 31 -9.86 -16.79 0.30
C LYS A 31 -9.12 -16.50 -1.01
N ALA A 32 -9.47 -17.21 -2.08
CA ALA A 32 -9.04 -16.88 -3.43
C ALA A 32 -9.52 -15.47 -3.84
N ARG A 33 -8.61 -14.69 -4.43
CA ARG A 33 -8.89 -13.37 -4.97
C ARG A 33 -9.20 -13.46 -6.46
N GLY A 34 -10.21 -12.71 -6.90
CA GLY A 34 -10.56 -12.56 -8.31
C GLY A 34 -11.23 -13.80 -8.93
N PRO A 35 -11.07 -14.03 -10.25
CA PRO A 35 -11.82 -15.04 -11.01
C PRO A 35 -11.50 -16.50 -10.61
N ASN A 36 -10.47 -16.71 -9.78
CA ASN A 36 -10.10 -18.02 -9.27
C ASN A 36 -10.85 -18.42 -7.98
N ALA A 37 -11.81 -17.61 -7.52
CA ALA A 37 -12.70 -17.91 -6.40
C ALA A 37 -13.75 -18.97 -6.78
N THR A 38 -13.29 -20.20 -7.02
CA THR A 38 -14.11 -21.34 -7.43
C THR A 38 -14.31 -22.32 -6.28
N TRP A 39 -15.42 -23.05 -6.30
CA TRP A 39 -15.65 -24.17 -5.37
C TRP A 39 -14.57 -25.25 -5.45
N LYS A 40 -13.97 -25.44 -6.63
CA LYS A 40 -12.84 -26.35 -6.84
C LYS A 40 -11.61 -25.92 -6.02
N TRP A 41 -11.27 -24.64 -6.10
CA TRP A 41 -10.18 -24.07 -5.31
C TRP A 41 -10.47 -24.21 -3.80
N LEU A 42 -11.70 -23.97 -3.37
CA LEU A 42 -12.09 -24.15 -1.97
C LEU A 42 -11.89 -25.61 -1.52
N ALA A 43 -12.36 -26.58 -2.31
CA ALA A 43 -12.20 -28.00 -2.01
C ALA A 43 -10.73 -28.43 -1.92
N GLU A 44 -9.85 -27.80 -2.69
CA GLU A 44 -8.41 -28.08 -2.70
C GLU A 44 -7.70 -27.50 -1.48
N ILE A 45 -8.04 -26.28 -1.05
CA ILE A 45 -7.36 -25.61 0.06
C ILE A 45 -7.84 -26.10 1.43
N LEU A 46 -9.13 -26.43 1.57
CA LEU A 46 -9.76 -26.85 2.83
C LEU A 46 -8.97 -27.90 3.63
N PRO A 47 -8.59 -29.06 3.05
CA PRO A 47 -7.85 -30.09 3.79
C PRO A 47 -6.43 -29.65 4.17
N CYS A 48 -5.88 -28.65 3.48
CA CYS A 48 -4.51 -28.18 3.69
C CYS A 48 -4.41 -27.08 4.76
N ILE A 49 -5.52 -26.46 5.17
CA ILE A 49 -5.51 -25.31 6.10
C ILE A 49 -4.78 -25.64 7.40
N SER A 50 -4.99 -26.82 7.98
CA SER A 50 -4.29 -27.23 9.21
C SER A 50 -2.77 -27.28 9.02
N THR A 51 -2.31 -27.90 7.94
CA THR A 51 -0.88 -28.00 7.62
C THR A 51 -0.24 -26.65 7.30
N LEU A 52 -0.98 -25.76 6.61
CA LEU A 52 -0.49 -24.42 6.29
C LEU A 52 -0.34 -23.56 7.54
N ARG A 53 -1.24 -23.73 8.51
CA ARG A 53 -1.15 -23.05 9.81
C ARG A 53 0.03 -23.53 10.62
N GLU A 54 0.24 -24.83 10.68
CA GLU A 54 1.40 -25.41 11.38
C GLU A 54 2.70 -24.91 10.75
N LEU A 55 2.80 -24.90 9.42
CA LEU A 55 3.95 -24.35 8.71
C LEU A 55 4.15 -22.87 9.00
N ALA A 56 3.09 -22.06 8.96
CA ALA A 56 3.17 -20.63 9.25
C ALA A 56 3.64 -20.38 10.69
N SER A 57 3.16 -21.16 11.66
CA SER A 57 3.61 -21.10 13.06
C SER A 57 5.10 -21.45 13.19
N GLN A 58 5.58 -22.50 12.52
CA GLN A 58 6.99 -22.88 12.52
C GLN A 58 7.88 -21.81 11.87
N VAL A 59 7.45 -21.23 10.76
CA VAL A 59 8.18 -20.15 10.07
C VAL A 59 8.21 -18.90 10.95
N ASN A 60 7.10 -18.53 11.58
CA ASN A 60 7.05 -17.42 12.52
C ASN A 60 7.95 -17.68 13.73
N ALA A 61 7.93 -18.86 14.32
CA ALA A 61 8.81 -19.22 15.43
C ALA A 61 10.30 -19.15 15.04
N SER A 62 10.65 -19.50 13.80
CA SER A 62 12.03 -19.50 13.33
C SER A 62 12.55 -18.14 12.84
N LEU A 63 11.69 -17.34 12.21
CA LEU A 63 12.11 -16.12 11.50
C LEU A 63 11.60 -14.83 12.16
N ALA A 64 10.47 -14.88 12.86
CA ALA A 64 9.95 -13.69 13.49
C ALA A 64 10.82 -13.34 14.72
N PRO A 65 11.18 -12.06 14.89
CA PRO A 65 11.64 -11.57 16.19
C PRO A 65 10.59 -11.96 17.24
N ARG A 66 11.04 -12.23 18.47
CA ARG A 66 10.13 -12.48 19.60
C ARG A 66 9.28 -11.22 19.80
N ASN A 67 8.10 -11.19 19.19
CA ASN A 67 7.09 -10.19 19.48
C ASN A 67 6.66 -10.42 20.93
N SER A 68 6.65 -9.36 21.73
CA SER A 68 6.06 -9.46 23.06
C SER A 68 4.54 -9.49 22.91
N ASN A 69 3.88 -10.47 23.54
CA ASN A 69 2.41 -10.50 23.64
C ASN A 69 1.88 -9.34 24.48
N HIS A 70 2.76 -8.63 25.20
CA HIS A 70 2.44 -7.39 25.86
C HIS A 70 2.84 -6.21 24.99
N HIS A 71 1.86 -5.37 24.63
CA HIS A 71 2.11 -4.01 24.19
C HIS A 71 2.75 -3.24 25.34
N THR A 72 4.08 -3.27 25.42
CA THR A 72 4.80 -2.38 26.32
C THR A 72 4.84 -1.01 25.66
N THR A 73 4.42 0.03 26.37
CA THR A 73 4.53 1.40 25.88
C THR A 73 5.99 1.67 25.51
N PRO A 74 6.28 2.08 24.26
CA PRO A 74 7.65 2.31 23.83
C PRO A 74 8.31 3.36 24.74
N ASN A 75 9.50 3.03 25.24
CA ASN A 75 10.24 3.94 26.12
C ASN A 75 10.94 4.98 25.25
N LEU A 76 10.30 6.15 25.11
CA LEU A 76 10.80 7.28 24.32
C LEU A 76 12.25 7.64 24.64
N GLN A 77 12.66 7.56 25.91
CA GLN A 77 14.01 7.91 26.33
C GLN A 77 15.03 6.88 25.82
N ALA A 78 14.71 5.59 25.93
CA ALA A 78 15.57 4.52 25.43
C ALA A 78 15.70 4.58 23.89
N ASP A 79 14.61 4.92 23.20
CA ASP A 79 14.60 5.06 21.75
C ASP A 79 15.43 6.28 21.30
N LEU A 80 15.32 7.41 22.01
CA LEU A 80 16.13 8.60 21.76
C LEU A 80 17.62 8.32 22.00
N GLU A 81 17.96 7.57 23.05
CA GLU A 81 19.33 7.12 23.32
C GLU A 81 19.86 6.16 22.24
N ALA A 82 19.04 5.22 21.77
CA ALA A 82 19.41 4.31 20.68
C ALA A 82 19.64 5.08 19.37
N LEU A 83 18.77 6.05 19.07
CA LEU A 83 18.85 6.89 17.88
C LEU A 83 20.06 7.81 17.91
N THR A 84 20.30 8.51 19.03
CA THR A 84 21.49 9.36 19.19
C THR A 84 22.77 8.55 19.10
N LYS A 85 22.81 7.34 19.68
CA LYS A 85 23.95 6.42 19.53
C LYS A 85 24.18 5.98 18.08
N SER A 86 23.11 5.69 17.34
CA SER A 86 23.19 5.32 15.92
C SER A 86 23.68 6.47 15.04
N LEU A 87 23.17 7.69 15.27
CA LEU A 87 23.60 8.90 14.57
C LEU A 87 25.06 9.26 14.87
N ALA A 88 25.47 9.16 16.14
CA ALA A 88 26.86 9.36 16.54
C ALA A 88 27.79 8.32 15.89
N LYS A 89 27.38 7.05 15.83
CA LYS A 89 28.14 5.97 15.17
C LYS A 89 28.30 6.21 13.67
N SER A 90 27.23 6.63 12.99
CA SER A 90 27.23 6.86 11.55
C SER A 90 27.88 8.19 11.15
N LYS A 91 28.10 9.10 12.12
CA LYS A 91 28.73 10.41 11.93
C LYS A 91 28.10 11.21 10.78
N VAL A 92 26.78 11.09 10.61
CA VAL A 92 26.06 11.69 9.48
C VAL A 92 26.08 13.22 9.54
N HIS A 93 26.15 13.79 10.74
CA HIS A 93 26.17 15.24 10.97
C HIS A 93 27.56 15.83 11.19
N GLU A 94 28.62 15.01 11.18
CA GLU A 94 30.00 15.48 11.31
C GLU A 94 30.55 15.76 9.92
N CYS A 95 30.92 17.01 9.64
CA CYS A 95 31.63 17.37 8.40
C CYS A 95 33.07 16.85 8.49
N ASP A 96 33.29 15.63 8.01
CA ASP A 96 34.62 15.04 7.90
C ASP A 96 35.25 15.41 6.54
N PRO A 97 36.28 16.27 6.50
CA PRO A 97 36.94 16.66 5.25
C PRO A 97 37.69 15.51 4.58
N THR A 98 37.91 14.39 5.27
CA THR A 98 38.58 13.21 4.74
C THR A 98 37.61 12.19 4.12
N ARG A 99 36.30 12.38 4.27
CA ARG A 99 35.27 11.52 3.68
C ARG A 99 35.13 11.79 2.19
N CYS A 100 35.98 11.15 1.37
CA CYS A 100 35.83 11.16 -0.08
C CYS A 100 34.71 10.18 -0.49
N LEU A 101 33.58 10.72 -0.98
CA LEU A 101 32.52 9.92 -1.58
C LEU A 101 32.97 9.39 -2.95
N ASP A 102 32.63 8.14 -3.27
CA ASP A 102 32.77 7.63 -4.63
C ASP A 102 31.87 8.44 -5.58
N LYS A 103 32.34 8.70 -6.81
CA LYS A 103 31.64 9.55 -7.79
C LYS A 103 30.25 9.01 -8.15
N THR A 104 30.02 7.72 -7.94
CA THR A 104 28.74 7.05 -8.14
C THR A 104 27.70 7.37 -7.04
N LEU A 105 28.17 7.68 -5.83
CA LEU A 105 27.37 7.97 -4.64
C LEU A 105 27.20 9.47 -4.38
N GLN A 106 27.86 10.32 -5.17
CA GLN A 106 27.73 11.76 -5.04
C GLN A 106 26.33 12.19 -5.48
N ALA A 107 25.59 12.80 -4.55
CA ALA A 107 24.30 13.40 -4.87
C ALA A 107 24.49 14.47 -5.95
N LYS A 108 23.68 14.38 -7.01
CA LYS A 108 23.67 15.37 -8.08
C LYS A 108 23.09 16.68 -7.55
N ASP A 109 23.77 17.80 -7.79
CA ASP A 109 23.23 19.12 -7.47
C ASP A 109 22.09 19.47 -8.44
N ALA A 110 20.87 19.13 -8.03
CA ALA A 110 19.67 19.34 -8.82
C ALA A 110 19.42 20.82 -9.13
N LEU A 111 19.85 21.75 -8.25
CA LEU A 111 19.64 23.18 -8.46
C LEU A 111 20.58 23.71 -9.54
N SER A 112 21.87 23.43 -9.43
CA SER A 112 22.84 23.87 -10.43
C SER A 112 22.60 23.19 -11.79
N LEU A 113 22.30 21.89 -11.80
CA LEU A 113 21.96 21.16 -13.03
C LEU A 113 20.65 21.67 -13.65
N GLY A 114 19.64 21.98 -12.84
CA GLY A 114 18.38 22.56 -13.29
C GLY A 114 18.57 23.94 -13.91
N LEU A 115 19.37 24.80 -13.27
CA LEU A 115 19.70 26.13 -13.81
C LEU A 115 20.49 26.03 -15.12
N GLN A 116 21.47 25.13 -15.20
CA GLN A 116 22.24 24.90 -16.42
C GLN A 116 21.34 24.39 -17.56
N SER A 117 20.41 23.47 -17.27
CA SER A 117 19.41 22.98 -18.22
C SER A 117 18.47 24.11 -18.69
N LEU A 118 18.08 25.01 -17.78
CA LEU A 118 17.23 26.15 -18.08
C LEU A 118 17.93 27.21 -18.96
N ALA A 119 19.23 27.43 -18.74
CA ALA A 119 20.04 28.39 -19.50
C ALA A 119 20.53 27.82 -20.85
N ALA A 120 20.40 26.51 -21.08
CA ALA A 120 20.86 25.86 -22.29
C ALA A 120 20.14 26.35 -23.56
N HIS A 121 20.77 26.15 -24.71
CA HIS A 121 20.18 26.51 -25.99
C HIS A 121 18.87 25.74 -26.25
N ASN A 122 18.85 24.45 -25.89
CA ASN A 122 17.66 23.58 -25.91
C ASN A 122 16.98 23.53 -24.52
N SER A 123 16.63 24.69 -23.99
CA SER A 123 16.05 24.76 -22.65
C SER A 123 14.58 24.32 -22.64
N PRO A 124 14.15 23.56 -21.61
CA PRO A 124 12.76 23.16 -21.45
C PRO A 124 11.78 24.34 -21.44
N ILE A 125 12.23 25.52 -20.98
CA ILE A 125 11.39 26.72 -20.96
C ILE A 125 11.16 27.32 -22.35
N LYS A 126 12.11 27.18 -23.29
CA LYS A 126 11.90 27.59 -24.68
C LYS A 126 10.91 26.66 -25.38
N GLU A 127 10.99 25.36 -25.10
CA GLU A 127 10.02 24.37 -25.57
C GLU A 127 8.62 24.64 -24.99
N PHE A 128 8.52 24.83 -23.68
CA PHE A 128 7.26 25.20 -23.03
C PHE A 128 6.69 26.50 -23.60
N ASN A 129 7.50 27.53 -23.77
CA ASN A 129 7.05 28.81 -24.32
C ASN A 129 6.59 28.69 -25.77
N ARG A 130 7.25 27.85 -26.58
CA ARG A 130 6.84 27.56 -27.95
C ARG A 130 5.50 26.83 -28.00
N ASP A 131 5.31 25.80 -27.17
CA ASP A 131 4.08 25.02 -27.15
C ASP A 131 2.89 25.84 -26.61
N ARG A 132 3.12 26.59 -25.53
CA ARG A 132 2.09 27.39 -24.84
C ARG A 132 1.73 28.69 -25.55
N PHE A 133 2.72 29.37 -26.17
CA PHE A 133 2.56 30.73 -26.71
C PHE A 133 2.92 30.87 -28.20
N GLY A 134 3.53 29.86 -28.84
CA GLY A 134 3.98 29.93 -30.23
C GLY A 134 2.86 30.09 -31.27
N ALA A 135 1.63 29.68 -30.94
CA ALA A 135 0.47 29.85 -31.83
C ALA A 135 -0.24 31.22 -31.69
N ARG A 136 0.13 32.06 -30.71
CA ARG A 136 -0.65 33.27 -30.36
C ARG A 136 -0.21 34.56 -31.08
N ASN A 137 0.92 34.57 -31.77
CA ASN A 137 1.45 35.77 -32.42
C ASN A 137 1.65 35.60 -33.94
N THR A 138 0.61 35.21 -34.68
CA THR A 138 0.53 35.48 -36.13
C THR A 138 -0.90 35.81 -36.61
N ALA A 139 -1.78 36.26 -35.72
CA ALA A 139 -2.99 36.95 -36.17
C ALA A 139 -2.67 38.44 -36.34
N SER A 140 -1.88 38.79 -37.36
CA SER A 140 -1.98 40.14 -37.93
C SER A 140 -3.42 40.27 -38.40
N TYR A 141 -4.20 41.15 -37.76
CA TYR A 141 -5.59 41.43 -38.11
C TYR A 141 -5.63 42.14 -39.47
N ALA A 142 -5.41 41.37 -40.54
CA ALA A 142 -5.75 41.76 -41.89
C ALA A 142 -7.27 41.83 -41.95
N SER A 143 -7.77 43.02 -42.24
CA SER A 143 -9.18 43.36 -42.38
C SER A 143 -9.93 42.36 -43.26
N ARG A 144 -11.09 41.87 -42.80
CA ARG A 144 -12.10 41.28 -43.69
C ARG A 144 -13.50 41.70 -43.27
N PRO A 145 -14.36 42.08 -44.24
CA PRO A 145 -15.67 42.65 -43.97
C PRO A 145 -16.72 41.58 -43.64
N SER A 146 -17.75 42.04 -42.96
CA SER A 146 -18.96 41.33 -42.52
C SER A 146 -19.71 40.68 -43.67
N ASN A 147 -20.18 39.45 -43.49
CA ASN A 147 -21.46 39.03 -44.03
C ASN A 147 -22.05 37.85 -43.24
N ASP A 148 -23.31 38.02 -42.86
CA ASP A 148 -24.19 37.14 -42.11
C ASP A 148 -24.49 35.80 -42.80
N GLY A 149 -24.90 34.80 -42.00
CA GLY A 149 -25.87 33.80 -42.47
C GLY A 149 -25.65 32.35 -42.05
N ASP A 150 -26.42 31.95 -41.04
CA ASP A 150 -27.31 30.78 -41.03
C ASP A 150 -26.89 29.52 -40.25
N GLU A 151 -27.83 29.11 -39.42
CA GLU A 151 -27.84 28.03 -38.44
C GLU A 151 -28.11 26.67 -39.13
N ARG A 152 -27.63 25.58 -38.53
CA ARG A 152 -28.43 24.34 -38.36
C ARG A 152 -27.69 23.29 -37.52
N GLU A 153 -28.31 22.99 -36.40
CA GLU A 153 -28.06 21.84 -35.53
C GLU A 153 -28.47 20.53 -36.22
N ALA A 154 -27.76 19.45 -35.91
CA ALA A 154 -28.26 18.09 -36.06
C ALA A 154 -27.66 17.22 -34.94
N GLU A 155 -28.43 17.03 -33.87
CA GLU A 155 -28.27 15.92 -32.94
C GLU A 155 -28.94 14.67 -33.51
N THR A 156 -28.28 13.51 -33.43
CA THR A 156 -28.97 12.22 -33.30
C THR A 156 -28.24 11.30 -32.32
N SER A 157 -28.99 10.92 -31.28
CA SER A 157 -28.82 9.85 -30.27
C SER A 157 -28.25 8.51 -30.81
N LYS A 158 -27.75 7.51 -30.07
CA LYS A 158 -28.04 6.88 -28.75
C LYS A 158 -27.08 5.64 -28.70
N ASP A 159 -26.45 5.19 -27.61
CA ASP A 159 -26.94 4.26 -26.58
C ASP A 159 -25.71 3.95 -25.68
N ALA A 160 -25.77 4.23 -24.37
CA ALA A 160 -26.02 3.30 -23.27
C ALA A 160 -24.88 2.29 -22.96
N ASP A 161 -24.15 2.48 -21.85
CA ASP A 161 -23.98 1.42 -20.84
C ASP A 161 -23.52 1.97 -19.47
N MET A 162 -23.83 1.21 -18.42
CA MET A 162 -24.08 1.57 -17.02
C MET A 162 -22.95 2.23 -16.22
N THR A 163 -23.39 3.07 -15.29
CA THR A 163 -22.61 3.70 -14.22
C THR A 163 -22.10 2.69 -13.20
N GLU A 164 -20.80 2.78 -12.95
CA GLU A 164 -20.04 2.20 -11.85
C GLU A 164 -20.52 2.78 -10.51
N SER A 165 -21.51 2.13 -9.89
CA SER A 165 -21.96 2.49 -8.55
C SER A 165 -22.33 1.24 -7.77
N GLN A 166 -21.32 0.47 -7.35
CA GLN A 166 -21.37 -0.47 -6.22
C GLN A 166 -19.95 -0.99 -5.89
N ILE A 167 -19.02 -0.07 -5.64
CA ILE A 167 -17.78 -0.37 -4.91
C ILE A 167 -17.65 0.68 -3.81
N GLN A 168 -18.48 0.57 -2.79
CA GLN A 168 -18.31 1.25 -1.50
C GLN A 168 -19.44 0.78 -0.59
N ASP A 169 -19.27 -0.40 -0.02
CA ASP A 169 -19.79 -0.66 1.33
C ASP A 169 -19.14 -1.94 1.85
N LEU A 170 -18.14 -1.74 2.70
CA LEU A 170 -17.63 -2.61 3.76
C LEU A 170 -16.25 -2.08 4.21
N SER A 171 -16.21 -0.79 4.54
CA SER A 171 -15.15 -0.20 5.36
C SER A 171 -15.80 0.41 6.60
N ASP A 172 -16.41 -0.45 7.40
CA ASP A 172 -16.75 -0.14 8.80
C ASP A 172 -16.64 -1.46 9.58
N VAL A 173 -15.40 -1.94 9.71
CA VAL A 173 -15.05 -2.79 10.85
C VAL A 173 -14.74 -1.82 11.98
N VAL A 174 -15.73 -1.63 12.85
CA VAL A 174 -15.51 -1.06 14.17
C VAL A 174 -14.45 -1.93 14.84
N VAL A 175 -13.26 -1.38 15.02
CA VAL A 175 -12.24 -1.97 15.88
C VAL A 175 -12.77 -1.77 17.30
N ASP A 176 -13.37 -2.82 17.83
CA ASP A 176 -13.71 -2.90 19.24
C ASP A 176 -12.40 -2.81 20.02
N ASN A 177 -12.21 -1.69 20.73
CA ASN A 177 -11.10 -1.51 21.66
C ASN A 177 -11.47 -2.28 22.94
N GLY A 178 -11.50 -3.62 22.82
CA GLY A 178 -11.75 -4.54 23.90
C GLY A 178 -10.52 -4.63 24.79
N ASP A 179 -10.57 -3.89 25.89
CA ASP A 179 -9.77 -3.97 27.12
C ASP A 179 -10.00 -5.29 27.89
N GLY A 180 -10.07 -6.40 27.17
CA GLY A 180 -10.20 -7.75 27.72
C GLY A 180 -9.03 -8.61 27.27
N GLU A 181 -8.34 -9.25 28.21
CA GLU A 181 -7.33 -10.26 27.94
C GLU A 181 -7.98 -11.49 27.29
N GLU A 182 -8.08 -11.47 25.96
CA GLU A 182 -8.46 -12.63 25.16
C GLU A 182 -7.24 -13.06 24.35
N GLU A 183 -6.40 -13.92 24.96
CA GLU A 183 -5.41 -14.66 24.20
C GLU A 183 -6.14 -15.47 23.12
N ASP A 184 -5.71 -15.37 21.85
CA ASP A 184 -6.26 -16.18 20.77
C ASP A 184 -6.16 -17.64 21.21
N PRO A 185 -7.30 -18.34 21.42
CA PRO A 185 -7.26 -19.68 21.95
C PRO A 185 -6.54 -20.68 21.03
N PHE A 186 -6.18 -20.28 19.80
CA PHE A 186 -5.47 -21.08 18.80
C PHE A 186 -4.05 -20.55 18.49
N ASP A 187 -3.52 -19.63 19.30
CA ASP A 187 -2.07 -19.43 19.37
C ASP A 187 -1.44 -20.65 20.05
N PHE A 188 -0.62 -21.34 19.29
CA PHE A 188 0.12 -22.51 19.75
C PHE A 188 1.47 -22.04 20.30
N ASP A 189 1.51 -21.66 21.58
CA ASP A 189 2.73 -21.75 22.39
C ASP A 189 3.11 -23.22 22.65
#